data_AF-A0A1Q3MV77-F1
#
_entry.id   AF-A0A1Q3MV77-F1
#
_cell.length_a   1.000
_cell.length_b   1.000
_cell.length_c   1.000
_cell.angle_alpha   90.00
_cell.angle_beta   90.00
_cell.angle_gamma   90.00
#
_symmetry.space_group_name_H-M   'P 1'
#
loop_
_entity.id
_entity.type
_entity.pdbx_description
1 polymer ?
#
loop_
_entity_poly.entity_id
_entity_poly.type
_entity_poly.pdbx_seq_one_letter_code
_entity_poly.pdbx_strand_id
1 'polypeptide(L)'
;MSILHYQAGTLFQDLQLVQNPRPVYIDLDFTLLRTSSLYFFFPQALKYLPFWIWETPSYSWSCFKEYISTRVSFQAQTWPYRPVVLEFINLCRTHHIPCFLATGAHRSVAQKVNTFLGCFQDVFGSTRECHLVGQKKADLILSRGQPFTYLGDSTQDFAVWQNALEIVALNPSSYVQKRLEKCALDWSKPLHLVYDQVP
;
A
#
# COMPACT_ATOMS: atom_id res chain seq x y z
N MET A 1 -18.16 -8.98 -16.86
CA MET A 1 -17.56 -7.95 -16.01
C MET A 1 -16.88 -6.93 -16.91
N SER A 2 -17.41 -5.71 -16.98
CA SER A 2 -16.76 -4.58 -17.64
C SER A 2 -15.51 -4.20 -16.83
N ILE A 3 -14.35 -4.18 -17.47
CA ILE A 3 -13.12 -3.64 -16.87
C ILE A 3 -13.34 -2.13 -16.75
N LEU A 4 -13.58 -1.64 -15.54
CA LEU A 4 -13.73 -0.21 -15.28
C LEU A 4 -12.34 0.40 -15.18
N HIS A 5 -11.97 1.24 -16.15
CA HIS A 5 -10.82 2.12 -16.00
C HIS A 5 -11.25 3.28 -15.11
N TYR A 6 -10.96 3.18 -13.82
CA TYR A 6 -11.25 4.24 -12.87
C TYR A 6 -10.34 5.45 -13.11
N GLN A 7 -10.95 6.61 -13.34
CA GLN A 7 -10.31 7.89 -13.04
C GLN A 7 -10.38 8.14 -11.53
N ALA A 8 -9.45 8.94 -10.99
CA ALA A 8 -9.37 9.18 -9.54
C ALA A 8 -10.65 9.80 -8.98
N GLY A 9 -11.24 10.76 -9.70
CA GLY A 9 -12.50 11.39 -9.33
C GLY A 9 -13.67 10.41 -9.28
N THR A 10 -13.76 9.49 -10.25
CA THR A 10 -14.78 8.44 -10.27
C THR A 10 -14.63 7.51 -9.08
N LEU A 11 -13.40 7.08 -8.76
CA LEU A 11 -13.16 6.22 -7.59
C LEU A 11 -13.59 6.93 -6.29
N PHE A 12 -13.21 8.19 -6.12
CA PHE A 12 -13.57 8.97 -4.94
C PHE A 12 -15.09 9.13 -4.78
N GLN A 13 -15.81 9.34 -5.89
CA GLN A 13 -17.27 9.45 -5.91
C GLN A 13 -17.95 8.11 -5.63
N ASP A 14 -17.51 7.03 -6.27
CA ASP A 14 -18.09 5.69 -6.11
C ASP A 14 -17.92 5.15 -4.67
N LEU A 15 -16.83 5.53 -4.00
CA LEU A 15 -16.62 5.24 -2.58
C LEU A 15 -17.50 6.09 -1.65
N GLN A 16 -18.16 7.13 -2.16
CA GLN A 16 -19.06 8.03 -1.42
C GLN A 16 -18.42 8.60 -0.15
N LEU A 17 -17.13 8.96 -0.23
CA LEU A 17 -16.34 9.37 0.95
C LEU A 17 -16.80 10.71 1.55
N VAL A 18 -17.51 11.54 0.78
CA VAL A 18 -18.09 12.79 1.29
C VAL A 18 -19.32 12.52 2.15
N GLN A 19 -20.16 11.57 1.75
CA GLN A 19 -21.40 11.22 2.45
C GLN A 19 -21.12 10.30 3.65
N ASN A 20 -20.16 9.38 3.51
CA ASN A 20 -19.79 8.38 4.51
C ASN A 20 -18.28 8.45 4.80
N PRO A 21 -17.81 9.52 5.48
CA PRO A 21 -16.39 9.75 5.71
C PRO A 21 -15.80 8.66 6.60
N ARG A 22 -14.64 8.15 6.18
CA ARG A 22 -13.91 7.05 6.84
C ARG A 22 -12.43 7.10 6.52
N PRO A 23 -11.55 6.58 7.38
CA PRO A 23 -10.13 6.49 7.10
C PRO A 23 -9.83 5.61 5.88
N VAL A 24 -8.89 6.08 5.06
CA VAL A 24 -8.38 5.36 3.89
C VAL A 24 -6.95 4.93 4.19
N TYR A 25 -6.71 3.63 4.12
CA TYR A 25 -5.38 3.02 4.21
C TYR A 25 -4.90 2.63 2.81
N ILE A 26 -3.65 2.95 2.50
CA ILE A 26 -3.09 2.77 1.16
C ILE A 26 -1.78 1.99 1.27
N ASP A 27 -1.62 0.90 0.53
CA ASP A 27 -0.33 0.21 0.42
C ASP A 27 0.67 1.00 -0.45
N LEU A 28 1.96 0.72 -0.26
CA LEU A 28 3.03 1.37 -1.01
C LEU A 28 3.37 0.64 -2.32
N ASP A 29 3.80 -0.62 -2.22
CA ASP A 29 4.46 -1.32 -3.31
C ASP A 29 3.39 -1.82 -4.29
N PHE A 30 3.56 -1.58 -5.59
CA PHE A 30 2.56 -1.90 -6.63
C PHE A 30 1.17 -1.25 -6.44
N THR A 31 0.91 -0.55 -5.33
CA THR A 31 -0.30 0.23 -5.06
C THR A 31 -0.05 1.72 -5.25
N LEU A 32 0.51 2.43 -4.27
CA LEU A 32 0.88 3.85 -4.46
C LEU A 32 2.00 4.02 -5.50
N LEU A 33 2.96 3.09 -5.50
CA LEU A 33 4.00 2.97 -6.51
C LEU A 33 3.57 2.00 -7.60
N ARG A 34 4.05 2.22 -8.82
CA ARG A 34 3.90 1.27 -9.94
C ARG A 34 4.75 0.01 -9.81
N THR A 35 5.70 0.01 -8.88
CA THR A 35 6.68 -1.06 -8.70
C THR A 35 6.96 -1.29 -7.22
N SER A 36 7.75 -2.30 -6.90
CA SER A 36 8.27 -2.50 -5.56
C SER A 36 9.37 -1.48 -5.24
N SER A 37 9.28 -0.86 -4.06
CA SER A 37 10.33 -0.02 -3.48
C SER A 37 11.68 -0.75 -3.38
N LEU A 38 11.68 -2.08 -3.23
CA LEU A 38 12.89 -2.92 -3.24
C LEU A 38 13.75 -2.75 -4.50
N TYR A 39 13.14 -2.47 -5.64
CA TYR A 39 13.86 -2.25 -6.89
C TYR A 39 14.84 -1.06 -6.80
N PHE A 40 14.49 -0.01 -6.07
CA PHE A 40 15.34 1.16 -5.89
C PHE A 40 16.45 0.93 -4.87
N PHE A 41 16.27 -0.06 -3.99
CA PHE A 41 17.28 -0.47 -3.02
C PHE A 41 18.27 -1.48 -3.60
N PHE A 42 17.81 -2.43 -4.43
CA PHE A 42 18.57 -3.61 -4.83
C PHE A 42 19.94 -3.32 -5.47
N PRO A 43 20.09 -2.36 -6.41
CA PRO A 43 21.38 -2.05 -7.02
C PRO A 43 22.43 -1.58 -6.00
N GLN A 44 21.98 -0.84 -4.97
CA GLN A 44 22.83 -0.33 -3.91
C GLN A 44 23.02 -1.38 -2.81
N ALA A 45 22.00 -2.19 -2.55
CA ALA A 45 22.01 -3.29 -1.60
C ALA A 45 23.03 -4.38 -1.95
N LEU A 46 23.30 -4.61 -3.24
CA LEU A 46 24.34 -5.55 -3.70
C LEU A 46 25.71 -5.23 -3.10
N LYS A 47 26.03 -3.96 -2.85
CA LYS A 47 27.29 -3.55 -2.20
C LYS A 47 27.35 -3.98 -0.73
N TYR A 48 26.20 -4.12 -0.09
CA TYR A 48 26.07 -4.43 1.34
C TYR A 48 25.73 -5.91 1.61
N LEU A 49 25.37 -6.68 0.58
CA LEU A 49 25.06 -8.11 0.68
C LEU A 49 26.23 -8.94 1.25
N PRO A 50 27.50 -8.74 0.82
CA PRO A 50 28.62 -9.46 1.42
C PRO A 50 28.75 -9.21 2.92
N PHE A 51 28.53 -7.96 3.37
CA PHE A 51 28.62 -7.59 4.78
C PHE A 51 27.43 -8.06 5.60
N TRP A 52 26.23 -8.12 5.01
CA TRP A 52 25.01 -8.55 5.70
C TRP A 52 25.15 -9.97 6.29
N ILE A 53 25.83 -10.87 5.57
CA ILE A 53 26.08 -12.24 6.01
C ILE A 53 26.89 -12.31 7.32
N TRP A 54 27.73 -11.31 7.60
CA TRP A 54 28.60 -11.29 8.77
C TRP A 54 28.08 -10.38 9.88
N GLU A 55 27.31 -9.35 9.54
CA GLU A 55 26.84 -8.31 10.47
C GLU A 55 25.45 -8.60 11.07
N THR A 56 24.70 -9.58 10.56
CA THR A 56 23.34 -9.85 11.04
C THR A 56 23.25 -11.08 11.94
N PRO A 57 22.57 -10.99 13.10
CA PRO A 57 22.24 -12.15 13.91
C PRO A 57 21.05 -12.95 13.34
N SER A 58 20.33 -12.43 12.33
CA SER A 58 19.15 -13.06 11.73
C SER A 58 18.99 -12.74 10.25
N TYR A 59 18.60 -13.75 9.46
CA TYR A 59 18.39 -13.67 8.01
C TYR A 59 16.92 -13.45 7.61
N SER A 60 16.09 -12.94 8.52
CA SER A 60 14.67 -12.67 8.22
C SER A 60 14.50 -11.49 7.24
N TRP A 61 13.36 -11.48 6.54
CA TRP A 61 13.03 -10.41 5.59
C TRP A 61 12.88 -9.03 6.25
N SER A 62 12.37 -8.98 7.47
CA SER A 62 12.30 -7.75 8.27
C SER A 62 13.71 -7.22 8.61
N CYS A 63 14.62 -8.09 9.05
CA CYS A 63 16.01 -7.73 9.31
C CYS A 63 16.72 -7.25 8.04
N PHE A 64 16.50 -7.90 6.90
CA PHE A 64 17.03 -7.45 5.62
C PHE A 64 16.53 -6.05 5.23
N LYS A 65 15.21 -5.81 5.34
CA LYS A 65 14.61 -4.51 5.04
C LYS A 65 15.13 -3.39 5.94
N GLU A 66 15.28 -3.64 7.24
CA GLU A 66 15.91 -2.69 8.17
C GLU A 66 17.37 -2.42 7.78
N TYR A 67 18.17 -3.47 7.60
CA TYR A 67 19.59 -3.39 7.28
C TYR A 67 19.85 -2.57 6.00
N ILE A 68 19.06 -2.81 4.95
CA ILE A 68 19.18 -2.07 3.69
C ILE A 68 18.63 -0.65 3.80
N SER A 69 17.48 -0.44 4.44
CA SER A 69 16.85 0.89 4.53
C SER A 69 17.66 1.92 5.34
N THR A 70 18.54 1.44 6.24
CA THR A 70 19.43 2.28 7.04
C THR A 70 20.74 2.64 6.33
N ARG A 71 21.17 1.84 5.34
CA ARG A 71 22.45 2.01 4.63
C ARG A 71 22.30 2.58 3.22
N VAL A 72 21.14 2.38 2.60
CA VAL A 72 20.88 2.83 1.24
C VAL A 72 20.14 4.18 1.25
N SER A 73 20.79 5.20 0.69
CA SER A 73 20.14 6.47 0.38
C SER A 73 19.26 6.34 -0.87
N PHE A 74 18.07 6.92 -0.84
CA PHE A 74 17.19 7.00 -2.00
C PHE A 74 16.46 8.34 -1.99
N GLN A 75 16.07 8.78 -3.19
CA GLN A 75 15.27 9.98 -3.39
C GLN A 75 13.82 9.56 -3.65
N ALA A 76 12.95 9.71 -2.66
CA ALA A 76 11.54 9.36 -2.80
C ALA A 76 10.86 10.14 -3.94
N GLN A 77 11.38 11.30 -4.30
CA GLN A 77 10.90 12.17 -5.39
C GLN A 77 10.90 11.50 -6.76
N THR A 78 11.86 10.61 -7.01
CA THR A 78 12.09 10.02 -8.33
C THR A 78 11.33 8.70 -8.52
N TRP A 79 10.59 8.26 -7.50
CA TRP A 79 9.86 7.01 -7.53
C TRP A 79 8.63 7.09 -8.45
N PRO A 80 8.26 5.98 -9.11
CA PRO A 80 7.18 5.95 -10.09
C PRO A 80 5.83 5.83 -9.37
N TYR A 81 5.37 6.94 -8.77
CA TYR A 81 4.04 7.01 -8.16
C TYR A 81 2.93 6.83 -9.21
N ARG A 82 1.81 6.23 -8.81
CA ARG A 82 0.60 6.14 -9.61
C ARG A 82 -0.17 7.48 -9.55
N PRO A 83 -0.33 8.21 -10.68
CA PRO A 83 -1.02 9.49 -10.69
C PRO A 83 -2.46 9.41 -10.17
N VAL A 84 -3.17 8.33 -10.54
CA VAL A 84 -4.55 8.10 -10.09
C VAL A 84 -4.67 8.01 -8.56
N VAL A 85 -3.68 7.40 -7.89
CA VAL A 85 -3.66 7.28 -6.42
C VAL A 85 -3.27 8.62 -5.78
N LEU A 86 -2.32 9.36 -6.37
CA LEU A 86 -1.95 10.69 -5.88
C LEU A 86 -3.12 11.68 -5.97
N GLU A 87 -3.83 11.69 -7.10
CA GLU A 87 -5.01 12.53 -7.30
C GLU A 87 -6.13 12.14 -6.32
N PHE A 88 -6.36 10.83 -6.12
CA PHE A 88 -7.31 10.33 -5.13
C PHE A 88 -6.97 10.79 -3.70
N ILE A 89 -5.69 10.71 -3.30
CA ILE A 89 -5.24 11.23 -2.00
C ILE A 89 -5.45 12.74 -1.90
N ASN A 90 -5.22 13.49 -2.98
CA ASN A 90 -5.46 14.93 -2.98
C ASN A 90 -6.95 15.27 -2.82
N LEU A 91 -7.85 14.49 -3.41
CA LEU A 91 -9.29 14.61 -3.18
C LEU A 91 -9.63 14.30 -1.71
N CYS A 92 -9.10 13.22 -1.15
CA CYS A 92 -9.26 12.91 0.27
C CYS A 92 -8.83 14.08 1.16
N ARG A 93 -7.65 14.66 0.90
CA ARG A 93 -7.13 15.82 1.64
C ARG A 93 -8.04 17.05 1.52
N THR A 94 -8.53 17.34 0.32
CA THR A 94 -9.42 18.49 0.04
C THR A 94 -10.75 18.35 0.79
N HIS A 95 -11.21 17.12 1.00
CA HIS A 95 -12.43 16.80 1.73
C HIS A 95 -12.20 16.39 3.20
N HIS A 96 -10.99 16.61 3.74
CA HIS A 96 -10.62 16.26 5.11
C HIS A 96 -10.81 14.77 5.49
N ILE A 97 -10.74 13.89 4.49
CA ILE A 97 -10.76 12.44 4.69
C ILE A 97 -9.37 11.96 5.12
N PRO A 98 -9.25 11.28 6.27
CA PRO A 98 -7.95 10.88 6.80
C PRO A 98 -7.31 9.76 5.96
N CYS A 99 -6.09 9.97 5.49
CA CYS A 99 -5.31 8.98 4.75
C CYS A 99 -4.10 8.49 5.55
N PHE A 100 -3.83 7.19 5.45
CA PHE A 100 -2.71 6.51 6.11
C PHE A 100 -1.95 5.64 5.10
N LEU A 101 -0.62 5.63 5.20
CA LEU A 101 0.22 4.69 4.44
C LEU A 101 0.42 3.43 5.28
N ALA A 102 0.07 2.25 4.77
CA ALA A 102 0.21 0.98 5.50
C ALA A 102 0.90 -0.06 4.62
N THR A 103 2.20 -0.29 4.83
CA THR A 103 3.05 -1.04 3.90
C THR A 103 3.85 -2.15 4.56
N GLY A 104 4.14 -3.19 3.76
CA GLY A 104 5.15 -4.19 4.11
C GLY A 104 6.60 -3.67 4.03
N ALA A 105 6.86 -2.51 3.41
CA ALA A 105 8.18 -1.88 3.42
C ALA A 105 8.60 -1.47 4.84
N HIS A 106 9.90 -1.26 5.07
CA HIS A 106 10.37 -0.82 6.38
C HIS A 106 9.79 0.56 6.74
N ARG A 107 9.50 0.80 8.02
CA ARG A 107 8.88 2.07 8.48
C ARG A 107 9.67 3.32 8.07
N SER A 108 11.00 3.26 8.05
CA SER A 108 11.83 4.38 7.59
C SER A 108 11.60 4.74 6.12
N VAL A 109 11.24 3.76 5.30
CA VAL A 109 10.88 3.97 3.89
C VAL A 109 9.55 4.69 3.79
N ALA A 110 8.54 4.19 4.51
CA ALA A 110 7.21 4.81 4.57
C ALA A 110 7.28 6.25 5.09
N GLN A 111 8.11 6.51 6.10
CA GLN A 111 8.34 7.85 6.64
C GLN A 111 8.94 8.79 5.59
N LYS A 112 9.97 8.37 4.85
CA LYS A 112 10.56 9.20 3.78
C LYS A 112 9.56 9.50 2.66
N VAL A 113 8.72 8.53 2.29
CA VAL A 113 7.63 8.76 1.33
C VAL A 113 6.64 9.80 1.87
N ASN A 114 6.24 9.71 3.14
CA ASN A 114 5.34 10.69 3.73
C ASN A 114 5.98 12.07 3.91
N THR A 115 7.26 12.16 4.27
CA THR A 115 7.98 13.45 4.32
C THR A 115 7.98 14.13 2.96
N PHE A 116 8.11 13.37 1.87
CA PHE A 116 8.07 13.91 0.52
C PHE A 116 6.66 14.32 0.09
N LEU A 117 5.67 13.45 0.26
CA LEU A 117 4.31 13.71 -0.23
C LEU A 117 3.48 14.61 0.70
N GLY A 118 3.75 14.58 2.01
CA GLY A 118 3.09 15.41 3.02
C GLY A 118 1.59 15.17 3.17
N CYS A 119 1.08 14.02 2.71
CA CYS A 119 -0.35 13.79 2.54
C CYS A 119 -0.94 12.72 3.47
N PHE A 120 -0.13 11.97 4.22
CA PHE A 120 -0.61 10.97 5.17
C PHE A 120 -0.56 11.49 6.60
N GLN A 121 -1.62 11.23 7.37
CA GLN A 121 -1.69 11.56 8.79
C GLN A 121 -0.70 10.73 9.63
N ASP A 122 -0.54 9.45 9.30
CA ASP A 122 0.47 8.57 9.90
C ASP A 122 0.89 7.49 8.90
N VAL A 123 2.01 6.84 9.19
CA VAL A 123 2.56 5.74 8.39
C VAL A 123 2.86 4.51 9.23
N PHE A 124 2.44 3.37 8.70
CA PHE A 124 2.67 2.04 9.24
C PHE A 124 3.56 1.26 8.28
N GLY A 125 4.69 0.79 8.79
CA GLY A 125 5.63 -0.03 8.03
C GLY A 125 6.14 -1.18 8.88
N SER A 126 6.79 -2.14 8.23
CA SER A 126 7.51 -3.20 8.92
C SER A 126 8.61 -2.64 9.81
N THR A 127 8.82 -3.30 10.94
CA THR A 127 9.99 -3.13 11.81
C THR A 127 10.84 -4.41 11.77
N ARG A 128 11.93 -4.43 12.53
CA ARG A 128 12.76 -5.61 12.71
C ARG A 128 11.96 -6.82 13.24
N GLU A 129 11.06 -6.58 14.18
CA GLU A 129 10.28 -7.60 14.89
C GLU A 129 8.97 -7.95 14.16
N CYS A 130 8.49 -7.06 13.29
CA CYS A 130 7.20 -7.21 12.64
C CYS A 130 7.27 -6.97 11.13
N HIS A 131 7.04 -8.04 10.35
CA HIS A 131 6.75 -7.93 8.92
C HIS A 131 5.27 -7.57 8.73
N LEU A 132 4.97 -6.31 8.42
CA LEU A 132 3.61 -5.75 8.39
C LEU A 132 2.90 -6.07 7.06
N VAL A 133 2.49 -7.32 6.90
CA VAL A 133 1.76 -7.83 5.73
C VAL A 133 0.64 -8.78 6.16
N GLY A 134 -0.32 -9.07 5.28
CA GLY A 134 -1.36 -10.06 5.57
C GLY A 134 -2.14 -9.75 6.83
N GLN A 135 -2.33 -10.78 7.66
CA GLN A 135 -3.09 -10.69 8.90
C GLN A 135 -2.53 -9.63 9.87
N LYS A 136 -1.19 -9.51 9.98
CA LYS A 136 -0.57 -8.50 10.87
C LYS A 136 -0.95 -7.07 10.48
N LYS A 137 -1.05 -6.80 9.16
CA LYS A 137 -1.49 -5.50 8.65
C LYS A 137 -2.98 -5.29 8.95
N ALA A 138 -3.80 -6.32 8.75
CA ALA A 138 -5.23 -6.28 9.06
C ALA A 138 -5.50 -6.00 10.55
N ASP A 139 -4.82 -6.73 11.45
CA ASP A 139 -4.95 -6.58 12.90
C ASP A 139 -4.53 -5.17 13.37
N LEU A 140 -3.43 -4.63 12.81
CA LEU A 140 -3.00 -3.27 13.10
C LEU A 140 -4.06 -2.25 12.69
N ILE A 141 -4.65 -2.38 11.50
CA ILE A 141 -5.68 -1.45 11.03
C ILE A 141 -6.96 -1.60 11.87
N LEU A 142 -7.40 -2.82 12.14
CA LEU A 142 -8.56 -3.12 12.99
C LEU A 142 -8.42 -2.58 14.40
N SER A 143 -7.20 -2.60 14.98
CA SER A 143 -6.95 -2.03 16.31
C SER A 143 -7.26 -0.53 16.41
N ARG A 144 -7.41 0.17 15.27
CA ARG A 144 -7.84 1.58 15.22
C ARG A 144 -9.34 1.76 15.41
N GLY A 145 -10.13 0.69 15.38
CA GLY A 145 -11.53 0.65 15.83
C GLY A 145 -12.54 1.36 14.93
N GLN A 146 -12.15 1.75 13.70
CA GLN A 146 -13.02 2.46 12.76
C GLN A 146 -13.22 1.64 11.49
N PRO A 147 -14.44 1.60 10.90
CA PRO A 147 -14.64 1.13 9.53
C PRO A 147 -13.73 1.90 8.57
N PHE A 148 -13.18 1.24 7.56
CA PHE A 148 -12.13 1.82 6.73
C PHE A 148 -12.19 1.34 5.27
N THR A 149 -11.61 2.16 4.39
CA THR A 149 -11.28 1.81 3.00
C THR A 149 -9.84 1.36 2.92
N TYR A 150 -9.55 0.36 2.08
CA TYR A 150 -8.18 -0.09 1.82
C TYR A 150 -7.86 -0.23 0.33
N LEU A 151 -6.78 0.42 -0.10
CA LEU A 151 -6.19 0.29 -1.43
C LEU A 151 -4.98 -0.65 -1.34
N GLY A 152 -4.98 -1.71 -2.16
CA GLY A 152 -3.89 -2.69 -2.28
C GLY A 152 -3.83 -3.29 -3.68
N ASP A 153 -2.96 -4.28 -3.90
CA ASP A 153 -2.78 -4.91 -5.23
C ASP A 153 -2.72 -6.44 -5.19
N SER A 154 -2.43 -7.03 -4.02
CA SER A 154 -1.84 -8.36 -3.96
C SER A 154 -2.64 -9.36 -3.12
N THR A 155 -2.21 -10.63 -3.15
CA THR A 155 -2.76 -11.65 -2.26
C THR A 155 -2.51 -11.38 -0.78
N GLN A 156 -1.50 -10.57 -0.44
CA GLN A 156 -1.18 -10.21 0.95
C GLN A 156 -2.19 -9.23 1.54
N ASP A 157 -3.06 -8.66 0.70
CA ASP A 157 -4.05 -7.68 1.10
C ASP A 157 -5.43 -8.31 1.38
N PHE A 158 -5.61 -9.61 1.10
CA PHE A 158 -6.89 -10.30 1.28
C PHE A 158 -7.40 -10.23 2.71
N ALA A 159 -6.51 -10.41 3.71
CA ALA A 159 -6.87 -10.30 5.11
C ALA A 159 -7.35 -8.88 5.48
N VAL A 160 -6.79 -7.85 4.82
CA VAL A 160 -7.18 -6.46 5.04
C VAL A 160 -8.51 -6.17 4.36
N TRP A 161 -8.67 -6.55 3.09
CA TRP A 161 -9.92 -6.40 2.34
C TRP A 161 -11.09 -7.18 2.96
N GLN A 162 -10.84 -8.33 3.58
CA GLN A 162 -11.85 -9.07 4.33
C GLN A 162 -12.41 -8.26 5.52
N ASN A 163 -11.69 -7.25 6.00
CA ASN A 163 -12.10 -6.38 7.10
C ASN A 163 -12.45 -4.94 6.67
N ALA A 164 -12.05 -4.50 5.48
CA ALA A 164 -12.41 -3.19 4.91
C ALA A 164 -13.88 -3.12 4.48
N LEU A 165 -14.45 -1.93 4.26
CA LEU A 165 -15.82 -1.81 3.76
C LEU A 165 -15.97 -2.26 2.30
N GLU A 166 -14.91 -2.12 1.52
CA GLU A 166 -14.87 -2.48 0.11
C GLU A 166 -13.48 -3.01 -0.30
N ILE A 167 -13.44 -3.66 -1.47
CA ILE A 167 -12.20 -4.09 -2.09
C ILE A 167 -11.81 -3.05 -3.14
N VAL A 168 -10.71 -2.32 -2.91
CA VAL A 168 -10.12 -1.43 -3.91
C VAL A 168 -8.76 -2.00 -4.32
N ALA A 169 -8.69 -2.57 -5.52
CA ALA A 169 -7.52 -3.28 -6.02
C ALA A 169 -6.87 -2.56 -7.22
N LEU A 170 -5.58 -2.25 -7.10
CA LEU A 170 -4.80 -1.48 -8.07
C LEU A 170 -4.04 -2.43 -9.00
N ASN A 171 -4.38 -2.41 -10.30
CA ASN A 171 -3.81 -3.27 -11.35
C ASN A 171 -3.55 -4.72 -10.87
N PRO A 172 -4.53 -5.40 -10.26
CA PRO A 172 -4.31 -6.74 -9.76
C PRO A 172 -3.96 -7.68 -10.92
N SER A 173 -3.05 -8.62 -10.68
CA SER A 173 -2.81 -9.70 -11.64
C SER A 173 -4.09 -10.46 -11.97
N SER A 174 -4.16 -11.10 -13.15
CA SER A 174 -5.33 -11.89 -13.55
C SER A 174 -5.71 -12.97 -12.54
N TYR A 175 -4.71 -13.54 -11.84
CA TYR A 175 -4.91 -14.48 -10.74
C TYR A 175 -5.57 -13.81 -9.52
N VAL A 176 -5.07 -12.64 -9.11
CA VAL A 176 -5.64 -11.88 -7.97
C VAL A 176 -7.06 -11.43 -8.30
N GLN A 177 -7.29 -10.86 -9.49
CA GLN A 177 -8.59 -10.40 -9.93
C GLN A 177 -9.65 -11.50 -9.83
N LYS A 178 -9.42 -12.67 -10.44
CA LYS A 178 -10.38 -13.81 -10.39
C LYS A 178 -10.72 -14.22 -8.96
N ARG A 179 -9.73 -14.17 -8.06
CA ARG A 179 -9.95 -14.47 -6.65
C ARG A 179 -10.75 -13.38 -5.94
N LEU A 180 -10.47 -12.11 -6.24
CA LEU A 180 -11.21 -10.98 -5.69
C LEU A 180 -12.67 -10.98 -6.14
N GLU A 181 -12.96 -11.33 -7.39
CA GLU A 181 -14.34 -11.46 -7.90
C GLU A 181 -15.13 -12.49 -7.09
N LYS A 182 -14.52 -13.63 -6.76
CA LYS A 182 -15.11 -14.63 -5.87
C LYS A 182 -15.26 -14.10 -4.43
N CYS A 183 -14.18 -13.54 -3.87
CA CYS A 183 -14.19 -13.03 -2.49
C CYS A 183 -15.18 -11.88 -2.30
N ALA A 184 -15.39 -11.02 -3.30
CA ALA A 184 -16.38 -9.95 -3.27
C ALA A 184 -17.80 -10.49 -3.09
N LEU A 185 -18.14 -11.59 -3.78
CA LEU A 185 -19.41 -12.29 -3.61
C LEU A 185 -19.49 -12.95 -2.22
N ASP A 186 -18.47 -13.71 -1.85
CA ASP A 186 -18.43 -14.45 -0.58
C ASP A 186 -18.50 -13.51 0.64
N TRP A 187 -17.89 -12.32 0.55
CA TRP A 187 -17.90 -11.32 1.62
C TRP A 187 -19.01 -10.29 1.48
N SER A 188 -19.80 -10.34 0.40
CA SER A 188 -20.84 -9.36 0.07
C SER A 188 -20.32 -7.91 0.07
N LYS A 189 -19.18 -7.68 -0.59
CA LYS A 189 -18.50 -6.37 -0.64
C LYS A 189 -18.44 -5.79 -2.05
N PRO A 190 -18.51 -4.45 -2.18
CA PRO A 190 -18.19 -3.78 -3.44
C PRO A 190 -16.75 -4.09 -3.86
N LEU A 191 -16.56 -4.31 -5.17
CA LEU A 191 -15.26 -4.55 -5.79
C LEU A 191 -14.96 -3.44 -6.80
N HIS A 192 -13.88 -2.69 -6.54
CA HIS A 192 -13.36 -1.63 -7.40
C HIS A 192 -12.00 -2.07 -7.93
N LEU A 193 -11.96 -2.46 -9.20
CA LEU A 193 -10.72 -2.76 -9.93
C LEU A 193 -10.23 -1.48 -10.60
N VAL A 194 -9.07 -0.98 -10.19
CA VAL A 194 -8.52 0.28 -10.66
C VAL A 194 -7.30 -0.02 -11.53
N TYR A 195 -7.38 0.29 -12.81
CA TYR A 195 -6.27 0.11 -13.75
C TYR A 195 -5.61 1.43 -14.06
N ASP A 196 -4.27 1.42 -14.22
CA ASP A 196 -3.57 2.59 -14.72
C ASP A 196 -4.09 2.91 -16.13
N GLN A 197 -4.16 4.19 -16.45
CA GLN A 197 -4.21 4.57 -17.87
C GLN A 197 -2.86 4.16 -18.47
N VAL A 198 -2.91 3.26 -19.45
CA VAL A 198 -1.73 2.87 -20.23
C VAL A 198 -1.21 4.15 -20.91
N PRO A 199 0.08 4.50 -20.81
CA PRO A 199 0.65 5.52 -21.66
C PRO A 199 0.61 5.09 -23.14
#